data_AF-A0A438XJE1-F1
#
_entry.id   AF-A0A438XJE1-F1
#
_cell.length_a   1.000
_cell.length_b   1.000
_cell.length_c   1.000
_cell.angle_alpha   90.00
_cell.angle_beta   90.00
_cell.angle_gamma   90.00
#
_symmetry.space_group_name_H-M   'P 1'
#
loop_
_entity.id
_entity.type
_entity.pdbx_description
1 polymer ?
#
loop_
_entity_poly.entity_id
_entity_poly.type
_entity_poly.pdbx_seq_one_letter_code
_entity_poly.pdbx_strand_id
1 'polypeptide(L)' 'QSVNASLQINNIFNMKYWFSGIGTSPNGKEAAPPRSITAYVSYNF' A
#
# COMPACT_ATOMS: atom_id res chain seq x y z
N GLN A 1 29.30 -11.15 -0.56
CA GLN A 1 28.10 -11.96 -0.28
C GLN A 1 27.32 -11.47 0.94
N SER A 2 26.11 -10.93 0.72
CA SER A 2 25.19 -10.50 1.79
C SER A 2 23.74 -10.83 1.44
N VAL A 3 22.93 -11.06 2.48
CA VAL A 3 21.47 -11.26 2.34
C VAL A 3 20.75 -10.15 3.12
N ASN A 4 19.81 -9.50 2.46
CA ASN A 4 18.99 -8.43 3.01
C ASN A 4 17.52 -8.83 2.88
N ALA A 5 16.76 -8.72 3.97
CA ALA A 5 15.32 -8.93 3.94
C ALA A 5 14.60 -7.74 4.56
N SER A 6 13.43 -7.38 4.03
CA SER A 6 12.58 -6.35 4.61
C SER A 6 11.10 -6.72 4.48
N LEU A 7 10.32 -6.22 5.43
CA LEU A 7 8.86 -6.36 5.48
C LEU A 7 8.26 -4.97 5.53
N GLN A 8 7.32 -4.71 4.65
CA GLN A 8 6.54 -3.48 4.61
C GLN A 8 5.06 -3.82 4.75
N ILE A 9 4.37 -3.06 5.59
CA ILE A 9 2.92 -3.17 5.77
C ILE A 9 2.30 -1.81 5.42
N ASN A 10 1.36 -1.81 4.47
CA ASN A 10 0.57 -0.62 4.16
C ASN A 10 -0.83 -0.76 4.78
N ASN A 11 -1.39 0.36 5.25
CA ASN A 11 -2.68 0.42 5.92
C ASN A 11 -2.78 -0.60 7.08
N ILE A 12 -1.91 -0.46 8.08
CA ILE A 12 -1.75 -1.43 9.18
C ILE A 12 -3.06 -1.70 9.95
N PHE A 13 -3.91 -0.68 10.09
CA PHE A 13 -5.20 -0.79 10.76
C PHE A 13 -6.36 -1.21 9.85
N ASN A 14 -6.11 -1.43 8.55
CA ASN A 14 -7.14 -1.74 7.54
C ASN A 14 -8.31 -0.75 7.57
N MET A 15 -7.98 0.53 7.65
CA MET A 15 -8.96 1.60 7.61
C MET A 15 -9.63 1.62 6.23
N LYS A 16 -10.94 1.85 6.23
CA LYS A 16 -11.72 2.10 5.03
C LYS A 16 -11.76 3.61 4.80
N TYR A 17 -11.19 4.05 3.69
CA TYR A 17 -11.19 5.44 3.27
C TYR A 17 -11.31 5.51 1.74
N TRP A 18 -11.64 6.69 1.24
CA TRP A 18 -11.92 6.92 -0.16
C TRP A 18 -11.16 8.15 -0.64
N PHE A 19 -10.70 8.10 -1.88
CA PHE A 19 -10.11 9.24 -2.57
C PHE A 19 -11.17 9.95 -3.41
N SER A 20 -11.08 11.26 -3.50
CA SER A 20 -11.85 12.07 -4.43
C SER A 20 -10.88 12.93 -5.22
N GLY A 21 -10.93 12.86 -6.55
CA GLY A 21 -10.11 13.72 -7.40
C GLY A 21 -10.65 15.15 -7.40
N ILE A 22 -9.76 16.14 -7.53
CA ILE A 22 -10.15 17.55 -7.67
C ILE A 22 -10.98 17.68 -8.97
N GLY A 23 -12.24 18.09 -8.84
CA GLY A 23 -13.17 18.21 -9.98
C GLY A 23 -13.94 16.93 -10.35
N THR A 24 -13.82 15.85 -9.58
CA THR A 24 -14.66 14.64 -9.77
C THR A 24 -16.05 14.82 -9.14
N SER A 25 -17.07 14.18 -9.74
CA SER A 25 -18.43 14.14 -9.20
C SER A 25 -18.44 13.69 -7.73
N PRO A 26 -19.36 14.17 -6.86
CA PRO A 26 -19.50 13.70 -5.48
C PRO A 26 -19.63 12.17 -5.33
N ASN A 27 -20.06 11.49 -6.40
CA ASN A 27 -20.17 10.03 -6.48
C ASN A 27 -18.89 9.33 -7.00
N GLY A 28 -17.91 10.07 -7.51
CA GLY A 28 -16.63 9.57 -8.04
C GLY A 28 -15.61 9.26 -6.95
N LYS A 29 -16.05 8.65 -5.85
CA LYS A 29 -15.17 8.23 -4.75
C LYS A 29 -14.50 6.91 -5.12
N GLU A 30 -13.19 6.93 -5.28
CA GLU A 30 -12.42 5.72 -5.52
C GLU A 30 -12.04 5.08 -4.18
N ALA A 31 -12.22 3.77 -4.07
CA ALA A 31 -11.86 3.04 -2.85
C ALA A 31 -10.34 3.05 -2.68
N ALA A 32 -9.87 3.42 -1.50
CA ALA A 32 -8.45 3.37 -1.22
C ALA A 32 -7.94 1.93 -1.06
N PRO A 33 -6.64 1.68 -1.30
CA PRO A 33 -6.05 0.36 -1.13
C PRO A 33 -6.31 -0.25 0.26
N PRO A 34 -6.74 -1.52 0.33
CA PRO A 34 -6.87 -2.23 1.60
C PRO A 34 -5.50 -2.52 2.22
N ARG A 35 -5.47 -3.14 3.41
CA ARG A 35 -4.22 -3.59 4.02
C ARG A 35 -3.44 -4.50 3.07
N SER A 36 -2.16 -4.20 2.88
CA SER A 36 -1.22 -5.02 2.09
C SER A 36 0.06 -5.30 2.87
N ILE A 37 0.66 -6.46 2.64
CA ILE A 37 1.95 -6.84 3.20
C ILE A 37 2.88 -7.18 2.04
N THR A 38 4.05 -6.55 2.02
CA THR A 38 5.09 -6.77 1.01
C THR A 38 6.34 -7.30 1.71
N ALA A 39 6.82 -8.46 1.27
CA ALA A 39 8.08 -9.03 1.72
C ALA A 39 9.12 -8.90 0.61
N TYR A 40 10.32 -8.46 0.96
CA TYR A 40 11.43 -8.29 0.05
C TYR A 40 12.64 -9.07 0.57
N VAL A 41 13.29 -9.81 -0.32
CA VAL A 41 14.54 -10.52 -0.05
C VAL A 41 15.50 -10.24 -1.19
N SER A 42 16.71 -9.82 -0.86
CA SER A 42 17.78 -9.48 -1.78
C SER A 42 19.04 -10.20 -1.37
N TYR A 43 19.75 -10.71 -2.37
CA TYR A 43 21.00 -11.40 -2.19
C TYR A 43 22.03 -10.72 -3.10
N ASN A 44 23.11 -10.22 -2.50
CA ASN A 44 24.27 -9.72 -3.22
C ASN A 44 25.36 -10.78 -3.19
N PHE A 45 25.84 -11.20 -4.37
CA PHE A 45 26.94 -12.15 -4.54
C PHE A 45 28.26 -11.45 -4.25
#